data_AF-A0A1Q7IXG0-F1
#
_entry.id   AF-A0A1Q7IXG0-F1
#
_cell.length_a   1.000
_cell.length_b   1.000
_cell.length_c   1.000
_cell.angle_alpha   90.00
_cell.angle_beta   90.00
_cell.angle_gamma   90.00
#
_symmetry.space_group_name_H-M   'P 1'
#
loop_
_entity.id
_entity.type
_entity.pdbx_description
1 polymer ?
#
loop_
_entity_poly.entity_id
_entity_poly.type
_entity_poly.pdbx_seq_one_letter_code
_entity_poly.pdbx_strand_id
1 'polypeptide(L)'
;MWRSFGTLRTEHWHHENVVLLGDAAHTAHFSVGSGTKLAMEDAVALARALHATTRRDVPAALAAYEAERRPAVESLQRAAQVSLQWFEDTERYMDLEPIQFAFNLLTRSLRITHDNLKLRDPQYVAAVDRWFAASTAEQSGVDLPRHPPPPPLFTPFRLRDLLLANRVVVSPMCQYCAEDGTPNDWHLVHLGARAIGGAALVFSEMTDVSREGRISPGCTGMYKPEHVPAWKRIVDFVHTCSYAKIGLQLGHAGRKGSTRLAWEGMDEPLPEGNWPIIAASPVPYFPNSQVPREMDRRDMEAVRDDFVRAARMAEEAGFDILEIHFAHGYLLASFISPLTNRRTDAYGGSLANRMRFPLEVFDAVRAAWPQHKPIAVRVSAVDWAPGGTEPADAVEIATLLKAHHCDIVDVSAGQTVPDAKPAYGRQFQTPFADRIRHEAGIPTMAVGNISSFTDVNTILAAGRADLCVLARAHLWDPYWTRHAAHEMGHPLPWPPQYSTLDTYKPRFT
;
A
#
# COMPACT_ATOMS: atom_id res chain seq x y z
N MET A 1 5.99 30.97 11.76
CA MET A 1 5.15 31.57 10.68
C MET A 1 4.79 30.55 9.59
N TRP A 2 5.67 29.61 9.24
CA TRP A 2 5.41 28.59 8.18
C TRP A 2 4.78 27.26 8.64
N ARG A 3 4.69 27.00 9.97
CA ARG A 3 4.24 25.71 10.55
C ARG A 3 2.75 25.68 10.96
N SER A 4 1.99 26.73 10.68
CA SER A 4 0.59 26.81 11.11
C SER A 4 -0.19 27.62 10.07
N PHE A 5 -0.36 27.02 8.89
CA PHE A 5 -1.08 27.64 7.80
C PHE A 5 -2.58 27.34 7.92
N GLY A 6 -3.37 28.36 8.25
CA GLY A 6 -4.82 28.24 8.29
C GLY A 6 -5.36 27.90 6.91
N THR A 7 -6.06 26.76 6.79
CA THR A 7 -6.72 26.36 5.55
C THR A 7 -8.22 26.56 5.69
N LEU A 8 -8.79 27.39 4.83
CA LEU A 8 -10.23 27.59 4.69
C LEU A 8 -10.75 26.83 3.48
N ARG A 9 -11.85 26.11 3.68
CA ARG A 9 -12.63 25.43 2.63
C ARG A 9 -14.09 25.79 2.82
N THR A 10 -14.72 26.34 1.80
CA THR A 10 -16.16 26.60 1.82
C THR A 10 -16.91 25.52 1.05
N GLU A 11 -18.02 25.07 1.60
CA GLU A 11 -18.89 24.08 0.94
C GLU A 11 -19.49 24.67 -0.34
N HIS A 12 -19.98 25.90 -0.25
CA HIS A 12 -20.47 26.70 -1.37
C HIS A 12 -19.53 27.87 -1.64
N TRP A 13 -19.33 28.21 -2.91
CA TRP A 13 -18.45 29.28 -3.36
C TRP A 13 -19.23 30.54 -3.76
N HIS A 14 -20.53 30.55 -3.53
CA HIS A 14 -21.37 31.71 -3.71
C HIS A 14 -22.45 31.80 -2.64
N HIS A 15 -22.96 33.01 -2.45
CA HIS A 15 -24.16 33.30 -1.69
C HIS A 15 -24.95 34.37 -2.45
N GLU A 16 -26.19 34.04 -2.85
CA GLU A 16 -26.99 34.88 -3.74
C GLU A 16 -26.21 35.27 -5.01
N ASN A 17 -25.92 36.56 -5.21
CA ASN A 17 -25.16 37.08 -6.34
C ASN A 17 -23.69 37.42 -5.98
N VAL A 18 -23.21 37.01 -4.81
CA VAL A 18 -21.83 37.19 -4.36
C VAL A 18 -21.07 35.89 -4.56
N VAL A 19 -19.96 35.95 -5.30
CA VAL A 19 -19.13 34.78 -5.62
C VAL A 19 -17.74 34.95 -5.02
N LEU A 20 -17.25 33.91 -4.37
CA LEU A 20 -15.88 33.78 -3.89
C LEU A 20 -15.03 33.11 -4.99
N LEU A 21 -13.83 33.64 -5.23
CA LEU A 21 -12.88 33.14 -6.23
C LEU A 21 -11.49 32.99 -5.60
N GLY A 22 -10.69 32.04 -6.11
CA GLY A 22 -9.32 31.82 -5.68
C GLY A 22 -9.21 31.53 -4.18
N ASP A 23 -8.21 32.11 -3.53
CA ASP A 23 -7.93 31.85 -2.10
C ASP A 23 -9.08 32.27 -1.16
N ALA A 24 -9.98 33.16 -1.59
CA ALA A 24 -11.17 33.51 -0.80
C ALA A 24 -12.20 32.37 -0.73
N ALA A 25 -12.24 31.49 -1.74
CA ALA A 25 -13.10 30.31 -1.76
C ALA A 25 -12.36 29.05 -1.29
N HIS A 26 -11.10 28.90 -1.70
CA HIS A 26 -10.35 27.66 -1.53
C HIS A 26 -8.85 27.91 -1.40
N THR A 27 -8.45 28.39 -0.21
CA THR A 27 -7.02 28.58 0.12
C THR A 27 -6.17 27.35 -0.22
N ALA A 28 -5.00 27.59 -0.80
CA ALA A 28 -3.97 26.59 -1.01
C ALA A 28 -2.66 27.05 -0.37
N HIS A 29 -1.92 26.13 0.25
CA HIS A 29 -0.61 26.42 0.81
C HIS A 29 0.31 27.07 -0.24
N PHE A 30 0.92 28.21 0.12
CA PHE A 30 1.71 29.06 -0.78
C PHE A 30 2.84 28.30 -1.51
N SER A 31 3.33 27.21 -0.94
CA SER A 31 4.43 26.43 -1.51
C SER A 31 4.06 25.63 -2.78
N VAL A 32 2.78 25.60 -3.16
CA VAL A 32 2.31 25.08 -4.47
C VAL A 32 2.20 26.21 -5.52
N GLY A 33 2.32 27.47 -5.12
CA GLY A 33 2.47 28.62 -6.03
C GLY A 33 1.32 28.78 -7.03
N SER A 34 0.07 28.55 -6.59
CA SER A 34 -1.09 28.46 -7.50
C SER A 34 -2.24 29.43 -7.20
N GLY A 35 -2.15 30.28 -6.17
CA GLY A 35 -3.26 31.17 -5.77
C GLY A 35 -3.75 32.09 -6.90
N THR A 36 -2.84 32.79 -7.59
CA THR A 36 -3.20 33.65 -8.74
C THR A 36 -3.82 32.85 -9.88
N LYS A 37 -3.26 31.67 -10.19
CA LYS A 37 -3.77 30.80 -11.25
C LYS A 37 -5.20 30.35 -10.93
N LEU A 38 -5.45 29.93 -9.69
CA LEU A 38 -6.78 29.51 -9.23
C LEU A 38 -7.80 30.63 -9.39
N ALA A 39 -7.48 31.84 -8.93
CA ALA A 39 -8.36 33.00 -9.07
C ALA A 39 -8.69 33.31 -10.56
N MET A 40 -7.70 33.23 -11.45
CA MET A 40 -7.90 33.46 -12.88
C MET A 40 -8.75 32.37 -13.53
N GLU A 41 -8.49 31.10 -13.23
CA GLU A 41 -9.29 29.98 -13.76
C GLU A 41 -10.73 30.04 -13.26
N ASP A 42 -10.95 30.39 -12.00
CA ASP A 42 -12.30 30.55 -11.44
C ASP A 42 -13.06 31.70 -12.12
N ALA A 43 -12.40 32.85 -12.32
CA ALA A 43 -12.99 33.98 -13.03
C ALA A 43 -13.37 33.62 -14.48
N VAL A 44 -12.52 32.86 -15.17
CA VAL A 44 -12.79 32.38 -16.54
C VAL A 44 -13.98 31.42 -16.58
N ALA A 45 -14.03 30.44 -15.67
CA ALA A 45 -15.14 29.49 -15.59
C ALA A 45 -16.45 30.18 -15.23
N LEU A 46 -16.44 31.09 -14.24
CA LEU A 46 -17.60 31.89 -13.88
C LEU A 46 -18.11 32.71 -15.06
N ALA A 47 -17.20 33.40 -15.77
CA ALA A 47 -17.57 34.19 -16.95
C ALA A 47 -18.20 33.30 -18.02
N ARG A 48 -17.66 32.11 -18.30
CA ARG A 48 -18.23 31.16 -19.27
C ARG A 48 -19.61 30.68 -18.85
N ALA A 49 -19.78 30.28 -17.60
CA ALA A 49 -21.06 29.81 -17.08
C ALA A 49 -22.15 30.90 -17.18
N LEU A 50 -21.81 32.15 -16.85
CA LEU A 50 -22.71 33.30 -17.00
C LEU A 50 -23.08 33.63 -18.45
N HIS A 51 -22.21 33.30 -19.42
CA HIS A 51 -22.49 33.48 -20.85
C HIS A 51 -23.31 32.32 -21.44
N ALA A 52 -23.06 31.09 -20.98
CA ALA A 52 -23.73 29.88 -21.48
C ALA A 52 -25.18 29.77 -21.01
N THR A 53 -25.45 30.20 -19.78
CA THR A 53 -26.81 30.30 -19.26
C THR A 53 -27.43 31.58 -19.83
N THR A 54 -28.67 31.55 -20.34
CA THR A 54 -29.36 32.80 -20.67
C THR A 54 -29.27 33.69 -19.44
N ARG A 55 -28.66 34.89 -19.55
CA ARG A 55 -28.22 35.79 -18.45
C ARG A 55 -29.23 36.09 -17.33
N ARG A 56 -30.43 35.52 -17.40
CA ARG A 56 -31.53 35.60 -16.43
C ARG A 56 -31.51 34.48 -15.38
N ASP A 57 -30.77 33.38 -15.58
CA ASP A 57 -30.66 32.30 -14.60
C ASP A 57 -29.27 32.27 -13.94
N VAL A 58 -29.06 33.23 -13.03
CA VAL A 58 -27.82 33.36 -12.26
C VAL A 58 -27.57 32.14 -11.37
N PRO A 59 -28.56 31.59 -10.62
CA PRO A 59 -28.35 30.39 -9.80
C PRO A 59 -27.81 29.20 -10.60
N ALA A 60 -28.36 28.92 -11.79
CA ALA A 60 -27.87 27.83 -12.63
C ALA A 60 -26.43 28.06 -13.12
N ALA A 61 -26.08 29.31 -13.46
CA ALA A 61 -24.71 29.66 -13.85
C ALA A 61 -23.70 29.45 -12.70
N LEU A 62 -24.06 29.83 -11.47
CA LEU A 62 -23.20 29.66 -10.31
C LEU A 62 -22.99 28.18 -9.95
N ALA A 63 -24.05 27.36 -10.04
CA ALA A 63 -23.94 25.92 -9.87
C ALA A 63 -23.03 25.27 -10.94
N ALA A 64 -23.14 25.71 -12.20
CA ALA A 64 -22.28 25.22 -13.28
C ALA A 64 -20.80 25.59 -13.07
N TYR A 65 -20.52 26.82 -12.62
CA TYR A 65 -19.18 27.26 -12.25
C TYR A 65 -18.57 26.35 -11.18
N GLU A 66 -19.29 26.10 -10.07
CA GLU A 66 -18.78 25.25 -9.00
C GLU A 66 -18.56 23.81 -9.48
N ALA A 67 -19.49 23.25 -10.25
CA ALA A 67 -19.38 21.90 -10.78
C ALA A 67 -18.16 21.73 -11.71
N GLU A 68 -17.88 22.72 -12.56
CA GLU A 68 -16.70 22.72 -13.45
C GLU A 68 -15.39 22.77 -12.66
N ARG A 69 -15.31 23.66 -11.66
CA ARG A 69 -14.05 24.02 -11.01
C ARG A 69 -13.69 23.15 -9.82
N ARG A 70 -14.68 22.65 -9.08
CA ARG A 70 -14.48 21.87 -7.84
C ARG A 70 -13.50 20.71 -7.98
N PRO A 71 -13.54 19.86 -9.02
CA PRO A 71 -12.60 18.73 -9.14
C PRO A 71 -11.13 19.17 -9.22
N ALA A 72 -10.85 20.23 -10.00
CA ALA A 72 -9.49 20.74 -10.19
C ALA A 72 -8.96 21.44 -8.92
N VAL A 73 -9.82 22.24 -8.28
CA VAL A 73 -9.52 22.93 -7.03
C VAL A 73 -9.23 21.93 -5.91
N GLU A 74 -10.11 20.95 -5.69
CA GLU A 74 -9.92 19.96 -4.63
C GLU A 74 -8.65 19.12 -4.87
N SER A 75 -8.33 18.79 -6.12
CA SER A 75 -7.08 18.12 -6.47
C SER A 75 -5.86 18.97 -6.07
N LEU A 76 -5.90 20.27 -6.32
CA LEU A 76 -4.83 21.18 -5.95
C LEU A 76 -4.73 21.37 -4.45
N GLN A 77 -5.85 21.53 -3.74
CA GLN A 77 -5.89 21.63 -2.28
C GLN A 77 -5.36 20.36 -1.61
N ARG A 78 -5.64 19.17 -2.15
CA ARG A 78 -5.01 17.92 -1.67
C ARG A 78 -3.49 17.96 -1.80
N ALA A 79 -2.97 18.37 -2.96
CA ALA A 79 -1.51 18.49 -3.15
C ALA A 79 -0.89 19.56 -2.24
N ALA A 80 -1.61 20.66 -2.01
CA ALA A 80 -1.20 21.72 -1.10
C ALA A 80 -1.20 21.25 0.36
N GLN A 81 -2.16 20.42 0.76
CA GLN A 81 -2.21 19.82 2.10
C GLN A 81 -1.00 18.94 2.36
N VAL A 82 -0.64 18.06 1.41
CA VAL A 82 0.56 17.20 1.55
C VAL A 82 1.82 18.06 1.67
N SER A 83 1.91 19.12 0.87
CA SER A 83 3.04 20.05 0.92
C SER A 83 3.09 20.84 2.24
N LEU A 84 1.95 21.25 2.79
CA LEU A 84 1.84 21.89 4.11
C LEU A 84 2.31 20.95 5.21
N GLN A 85 1.77 19.73 5.27
CA GLN A 85 2.13 18.72 6.27
C GLN A 85 3.65 18.45 6.25
N TRP A 86 4.25 18.40 5.07
CA TRP A 86 5.70 18.29 4.95
C TRP A 86 6.46 19.40 5.69
N PHE A 87 6.02 20.67 5.55
CA PHE A 87 6.67 21.79 6.24
C PHE A 87 6.42 21.78 7.75
N GLU A 88 5.22 21.38 8.19
CA GLU A 88 4.89 21.25 9.61
C GLU A 88 5.72 20.17 10.30
N ASP A 89 6.02 19.10 9.56
CA ASP A 89 6.75 17.90 9.99
C ASP A 89 8.22 17.87 9.50
N THR A 90 8.82 19.01 9.14
CA THR A 90 10.18 19.05 8.55
C THR A 90 11.22 18.35 9.42
N GLU A 91 11.05 18.36 10.74
CA GLU A 91 11.90 17.69 11.72
C GLU A 91 12.09 16.19 11.42
N ARG A 92 11.10 15.53 10.80
CA ARG A 92 11.15 14.12 10.36
C ARG A 92 12.31 13.84 9.38
N TYR A 93 12.72 14.84 8.60
CA TYR A 93 13.65 14.67 7.49
C TYR A 93 15.05 15.24 7.77
N MET A 94 15.29 15.79 8.95
CA MET A 94 16.54 16.49 9.25
C MET A 94 17.78 15.59 9.28
N ASP A 95 17.59 14.28 9.46
CA ASP A 95 18.66 13.27 9.44
C ASP A 95 18.92 12.69 8.03
N LEU A 96 18.20 13.15 7.00
CA LEU A 96 18.44 12.73 5.64
C LEU A 96 19.76 13.31 5.11
N GLU A 97 20.46 12.52 4.28
CA GLU A 97 21.58 13.02 3.48
C GLU A 97 21.16 14.27 2.69
N PRO A 98 21.99 15.33 2.59
CA PRO A 98 21.58 16.61 1.99
C PRO A 98 20.97 16.49 0.58
N ILE A 99 21.50 15.58 -0.24
CA ILE A 99 20.98 15.32 -1.59
C ILE A 99 19.61 14.65 -1.56
N GLN A 100 19.37 13.75 -0.61
CA GLN A 100 18.07 13.12 -0.42
C GLN A 100 17.05 14.09 0.17
N PHE A 101 17.44 14.89 1.16
CA PHE A 101 16.62 15.95 1.73
C PHE A 101 16.14 16.92 0.64
N ALA A 102 17.06 17.39 -0.21
CA ALA A 102 16.72 18.28 -1.32
C ALA A 102 15.75 17.61 -2.32
N PHE A 103 15.96 16.34 -2.67
CA PHE A 103 15.07 15.62 -3.57
C PHE A 103 13.69 15.38 -2.94
N ASN A 104 13.64 15.01 -1.66
CA ASN A 104 12.42 14.83 -0.89
C ASN A 104 11.62 16.16 -0.82
N LEU A 105 12.27 17.27 -0.49
CA LEU A 105 11.68 18.61 -0.49
C LEU A 105 11.11 18.98 -1.88
N LEU A 106 11.88 18.80 -2.95
CA LEU A 106 11.45 19.15 -4.31
C LEU A 106 10.26 18.32 -4.79
N THR A 107 10.10 17.10 -4.29
CA THR A 107 9.03 16.16 -4.67
C THR A 107 7.88 16.08 -3.66
N ARG A 108 7.92 16.85 -2.56
CA ARG A 108 6.95 16.81 -1.44
C ARG A 108 5.49 16.92 -1.87
N SER A 109 5.18 17.70 -2.90
CA SER A 109 3.81 17.93 -3.38
C SER A 109 3.23 16.74 -4.14
N LEU A 110 4.04 15.68 -4.36
CA LEU A 110 3.79 14.53 -5.23
C LEU A 110 3.69 14.89 -6.73
N ARG A 111 3.39 16.15 -7.08
CA ARG A 111 3.23 16.60 -8.47
C ARG A 111 4.55 16.71 -9.23
N ILE A 112 5.63 16.92 -8.51
CA ILE A 112 6.98 16.89 -9.06
C ILE A 112 7.54 15.52 -8.76
N THR A 113 7.97 14.83 -9.80
CA THR A 113 8.48 13.47 -9.75
C THR A 113 9.93 13.40 -10.22
N HIS A 114 10.54 12.22 -10.09
CA HIS A 114 11.84 11.89 -10.64
C HIS A 114 11.96 12.29 -12.13
N ASP A 115 11.04 11.83 -12.99
CA ASP A 115 11.08 12.16 -14.43
C ASP A 115 10.79 13.64 -14.70
N ASN A 116 9.86 14.27 -13.97
CA ASN A 116 9.62 15.71 -14.13
C ASN A 116 10.84 16.54 -13.71
N LEU A 117 11.59 16.11 -12.70
CA LEU A 117 12.85 16.74 -12.32
C LEU A 117 13.94 16.46 -13.35
N LYS A 118 14.01 15.25 -13.89
CA LYS A 118 15.00 14.88 -14.91
C LYS A 118 14.88 15.73 -16.18
N LEU A 119 13.64 16.09 -16.55
CA LEU A 119 13.38 17.03 -17.66
C LEU A 119 13.82 18.47 -17.36
N ARG A 120 13.80 18.88 -16.08
CA ARG A 120 14.14 20.25 -15.66
C ARG A 120 15.63 20.42 -15.35
N ASP A 121 16.22 19.42 -14.71
CA ASP A 121 17.62 19.36 -14.30
C ASP A 121 18.14 17.90 -14.36
N PRO A 122 18.59 17.45 -15.55
CA PRO A 122 19.08 16.10 -15.73
C PRO A 122 20.38 15.83 -14.96
N GLN A 123 21.19 16.86 -14.68
CA GLN A 123 22.45 16.71 -13.96
C GLN A 123 22.19 16.41 -12.48
N TYR A 124 21.23 17.13 -11.88
CA TYR A 124 20.80 16.90 -10.50
C TYR A 124 20.22 15.49 -10.32
N VAL A 125 19.30 15.07 -11.19
CA VAL A 125 18.72 13.72 -11.08
C VAL A 125 19.77 12.63 -11.30
N ALA A 126 20.71 12.81 -12.22
CA ALA A 126 21.82 11.87 -12.37
C ALA A 126 22.72 11.82 -11.12
N ALA A 127 22.85 12.91 -10.36
CA ALA A 127 23.56 12.91 -9.09
C ALA A 127 22.78 12.16 -7.99
N VAL A 128 21.46 12.33 -7.94
CA VAL A 128 20.57 11.58 -7.04
C VAL A 128 20.65 10.08 -7.35
N ASP A 129 20.57 9.68 -8.62
CA ASP A 129 20.66 8.28 -9.03
C ASP A 129 22.01 7.66 -8.67
N ARG A 130 23.13 8.38 -8.86
CA ARG A 130 24.46 7.92 -8.45
C ARG A 130 24.57 7.75 -6.94
N TRP A 131 24.07 8.72 -6.18
CA TRP A 131 24.08 8.66 -4.71
C TRP A 131 23.24 7.48 -4.22
N PHE A 132 22.02 7.34 -4.72
CA PHE A 132 21.11 6.26 -4.31
C PHE A 132 21.66 4.87 -4.68
N ALA A 133 22.26 4.73 -5.87
CA ALA A 133 22.94 3.50 -6.28
C ALA A 133 24.14 3.18 -5.38
N ALA A 134 24.95 4.16 -4.98
CA ALA A 134 26.08 3.94 -4.07
C ALA A 134 25.61 3.48 -2.68
N SER A 135 24.62 4.17 -2.08
CA SER A 135 24.04 3.75 -0.79
C SER A 135 23.41 2.36 -0.87
N THR A 136 22.80 2.02 -2.00
CA THR A 136 22.21 0.70 -2.20
C THR A 136 23.27 -0.39 -2.39
N ALA A 137 24.37 -0.11 -3.08
CA ALA A 137 25.47 -1.06 -3.22
C ALA A 137 26.07 -1.43 -1.86
N GLU A 138 26.25 -0.44 -0.97
CA GLU A 138 26.67 -0.66 0.42
C GLU A 138 25.65 -1.49 1.20
N GLN A 139 24.37 -1.10 1.14
CA GLN A 139 23.29 -1.77 1.86
C GLN A 139 23.06 -3.23 1.42
N SER A 140 23.20 -3.51 0.13
CA SER A 140 22.89 -4.81 -0.46
C SER A 140 24.12 -5.72 -0.63
N GLY A 141 25.33 -5.17 -0.58
CA GLY A 141 26.56 -5.87 -0.93
C GLY A 141 26.67 -6.25 -2.41
N VAL A 142 25.93 -5.57 -3.29
CA VAL A 142 25.93 -5.81 -4.74
C VAL A 142 26.59 -4.63 -5.45
N ASP A 143 27.62 -4.91 -6.24
CA ASP A 143 28.24 -3.89 -7.08
C ASP A 143 27.30 -3.44 -8.20
N LEU A 144 27.08 -2.13 -8.30
CA LEU A 144 26.21 -1.53 -9.31
C LEU A 144 27.01 -0.74 -10.35
N PRO A 145 26.55 -0.67 -11.61
CA PRO A 145 27.16 0.17 -12.63
C PRO A 145 27.26 1.63 -12.18
N ARG A 146 28.42 2.26 -12.41
CA ARG A 146 28.61 3.69 -12.09
C ARG A 146 28.05 4.60 -13.18
N HIS A 147 28.08 4.16 -14.44
CA HIS A 147 27.68 4.97 -15.61
C HIS A 147 27.00 4.14 -16.70
N PRO A 148 25.73 4.43 -17.04
CA PRO A 148 24.79 5.17 -16.19
C PRO A 148 24.50 4.38 -14.90
N PRO A 149 24.25 5.05 -13.76
CA PRO A 149 23.74 4.36 -12.57
C PRO A 149 22.34 3.79 -12.86
N PRO A 150 21.95 2.68 -12.21
CA PRO A 150 20.57 2.21 -12.28
C PRO A 150 19.63 3.25 -11.65
N PRO A 151 18.42 3.46 -12.20
CA PRO A 151 17.42 4.29 -11.53
C PRO A 151 16.99 3.61 -10.21
N PRO A 152 16.49 4.37 -9.22
CA PRO A 152 16.17 3.84 -7.88
C PRO A 152 15.33 2.56 -7.89
N LEU A 153 14.35 2.46 -8.78
CA LEU A 153 13.49 1.28 -8.97
C LEU A 153 14.31 0.01 -9.21
N PHE A 154 15.36 0.06 -10.04
CA PHE A 154 16.18 -1.11 -10.43
C PHE A 154 17.44 -1.29 -9.59
N THR A 155 17.44 -0.75 -8.38
CA THR A 155 18.51 -1.03 -7.42
C THR A 155 18.09 -2.18 -6.50
N PRO A 156 19.02 -3.06 -6.10
CA PRO A 156 18.71 -4.20 -5.25
C PRO A 156 18.28 -3.76 -3.84
N PHE A 157 17.71 -4.68 -3.07
CA PHE A 157 17.42 -4.46 -1.66
C PHE A 157 17.71 -5.73 -0.88
N ARG A 158 18.55 -5.63 0.15
CA ARG A 158 18.80 -6.76 1.06
C ARG A 158 17.97 -6.63 2.32
N LEU A 159 17.31 -7.71 2.72
CA LEU A 159 16.63 -7.81 4.00
C LEU A 159 16.97 -9.17 4.61
N ARG A 160 17.73 -9.17 5.71
CA ARG A 160 18.43 -10.38 6.18
C ARG A 160 19.21 -11.04 5.03
N ASP A 161 19.02 -12.34 4.80
CA ASP A 161 19.69 -13.06 3.70
C ASP A 161 18.95 -12.90 2.37
N LEU A 162 17.71 -12.39 2.38
CA LEU A 162 16.93 -12.16 1.17
C LEU A 162 17.51 -10.99 0.36
N LEU A 163 17.91 -11.26 -0.88
CA LEU A 163 18.30 -10.24 -1.84
C LEU A 163 17.22 -10.11 -2.93
N LEU A 164 16.62 -8.92 -3.00
CA LEU A 164 15.70 -8.52 -4.06
C LEU A 164 16.49 -7.81 -5.16
N ALA A 165 16.26 -8.18 -6.42
CA ALA A 165 17.00 -7.63 -7.57
C ALA A 165 16.60 -6.19 -7.93
N ASN A 166 15.41 -5.76 -7.50
CA ASN A 166 14.87 -4.42 -7.70
C ASN A 166 13.87 -4.09 -6.56
N ARG A 167 13.27 -2.90 -6.58
CA ARG A 167 12.40 -2.39 -5.51
C ARG A 167 10.90 -2.59 -5.76
N VAL A 168 10.53 -3.39 -6.77
CA VAL A 168 9.14 -3.62 -7.17
C VAL A 168 8.59 -4.91 -6.56
N VAL A 169 7.49 -4.77 -5.83
CA VAL A 169 6.76 -5.85 -5.17
C VAL A 169 5.35 -5.96 -5.75
N VAL A 170 4.92 -7.18 -6.08
CA VAL A 170 3.51 -7.46 -6.42
C VAL A 170 2.74 -7.64 -5.13
N SER A 171 1.67 -6.84 -4.95
CA SER A 171 0.81 -6.92 -3.77
C SER A 171 0.12 -8.28 -3.65
N PRO A 172 -0.13 -8.75 -2.41
CA PRO A 172 -1.16 -9.75 -2.17
C PRO A 172 -2.51 -9.29 -2.76
N MET A 173 -3.11 -10.12 -3.62
CA MET A 173 -4.39 -9.85 -4.28
C MET A 173 -5.21 -11.13 -4.35
N CYS A 174 -6.27 -11.25 -3.55
CA CYS A 174 -7.16 -12.43 -3.57
C CYS A 174 -7.72 -12.70 -4.97
N GLN A 175 -7.55 -13.93 -5.44
CA GLN A 175 -8.04 -14.40 -6.73
C GLN A 175 -9.39 -15.11 -6.62
N TYR A 176 -9.76 -15.56 -5.42
CA TYR A 176 -11.07 -16.14 -5.12
C TYR A 176 -11.43 -17.35 -6.00
N CYS A 177 -10.43 -18.17 -6.36
CA CYS A 177 -10.60 -19.31 -7.26
C CYS A 177 -9.92 -20.60 -6.76
N ALA A 178 -9.47 -20.64 -5.51
CA ALA A 178 -8.93 -21.85 -4.89
C ALA A 178 -10.05 -22.87 -4.62
N GLU A 179 -9.71 -24.15 -4.66
CA GLU A 179 -10.63 -25.23 -4.30
C GLU A 179 -10.31 -25.69 -2.89
N ASP A 180 -11.16 -25.31 -1.95
CA ASP A 180 -11.00 -25.66 -0.55
C ASP A 180 -9.61 -25.30 0.01
N GLY A 181 -9.15 -24.08 -0.29
CA GLY A 181 -7.83 -23.61 0.09
C GLY A 181 -6.68 -24.07 -0.82
N THR A 182 -6.91 -25.04 -1.71
CA THR A 182 -5.85 -25.57 -2.57
C THR A 182 -5.65 -24.64 -3.78
N PRO A 183 -4.46 -24.05 -3.98
CA PRO A 183 -4.17 -23.28 -5.19
C PRO A 183 -4.12 -24.20 -6.41
N ASN A 184 -4.50 -23.67 -7.56
CA ASN A 184 -4.62 -24.39 -8.83
C ASN A 184 -3.84 -23.69 -9.96
N ASP A 185 -4.06 -24.12 -11.21
CA ASP A 185 -3.36 -23.59 -12.37
C ASP A 185 -3.58 -22.09 -12.61
N TRP A 186 -4.70 -21.52 -12.17
CA TRP A 186 -4.87 -20.07 -12.19
C TRP A 186 -3.78 -19.38 -11.38
N HIS A 187 -3.49 -19.87 -10.18
CA HIS A 187 -2.51 -19.29 -9.27
C HIS A 187 -1.09 -19.44 -9.84
N LEU A 188 -0.79 -20.61 -10.42
CA LEU A 188 0.49 -20.85 -11.09
C LEU A 188 0.72 -19.85 -12.23
N VAL A 189 -0.23 -19.72 -13.15
CA VAL A 189 -0.14 -18.79 -14.28
C VAL A 189 -0.12 -17.34 -13.79
N HIS A 190 -0.97 -17.01 -12.81
CA HIS A 190 -1.08 -15.67 -12.27
C HIS A 190 0.24 -15.21 -11.65
N LEU A 191 0.78 -15.95 -10.69
CA LEU A 191 1.99 -15.56 -9.97
C LEU A 191 3.22 -15.70 -10.86
N GLY A 192 3.29 -16.78 -11.65
CA GLY A 192 4.37 -17.03 -12.61
C GLY A 192 4.52 -15.92 -13.65
N ALA A 193 3.41 -15.39 -14.18
CA ALA A 193 3.45 -14.30 -15.16
C ALA A 193 4.09 -13.02 -14.58
N ARG A 194 3.82 -12.67 -13.32
CA ARG A 194 4.40 -11.46 -12.70
C ARG A 194 5.85 -11.66 -12.29
N ALA A 195 6.21 -12.88 -11.88
CA ALA A 195 7.59 -13.25 -11.61
C ALA A 195 8.46 -13.15 -12.88
N ILE A 196 8.01 -13.75 -13.98
CA ILE A 196 8.64 -13.61 -15.30
C ILE A 196 8.64 -12.13 -15.73
N GLY A 197 7.57 -11.40 -15.42
CA GLY A 197 7.38 -9.98 -15.72
C GLY A 197 8.34 -9.00 -15.03
N GLY A 198 9.23 -9.48 -14.16
CA GLY A 198 10.40 -8.75 -13.68
C GLY A 198 10.24 -8.07 -12.32
N ALA A 199 9.14 -8.26 -11.60
CA ALA A 199 9.09 -7.85 -10.19
C ALA A 199 10.17 -8.60 -9.37
N ALA A 200 10.73 -7.96 -8.34
CA ALA A 200 11.72 -8.62 -7.49
C ALA A 200 11.08 -9.55 -6.46
N LEU A 201 9.87 -9.21 -6.00
CA LEU A 201 9.10 -10.01 -5.06
C LEU A 201 7.66 -10.11 -5.54
N VAL A 202 7.10 -11.32 -5.52
CA VAL A 202 5.69 -11.59 -5.79
C VAL A 202 5.08 -12.18 -4.55
N PHE A 203 4.13 -11.49 -3.92
CA PHE A 203 3.36 -12.11 -2.85
C PHE A 203 2.22 -12.96 -3.42
N SER A 204 1.95 -14.10 -2.76
CA SER A 204 0.66 -14.77 -2.85
C SER A 204 -0.46 -13.82 -2.42
N GLU A 205 -1.70 -14.17 -2.74
CA GLU A 205 -2.83 -13.59 -2.03
C GLU A 205 -2.83 -13.94 -0.54
N MET A 206 -3.74 -13.30 0.22
CA MET A 206 -3.99 -13.70 1.60
C MET A 206 -4.34 -15.18 1.64
N THR A 207 -3.47 -15.95 2.26
CA THR A 207 -3.57 -17.40 2.41
C THR A 207 -4.00 -17.69 3.84
N ASP A 208 -5.18 -18.27 3.97
CA ASP A 208 -5.82 -18.43 5.27
C ASP A 208 -5.22 -19.58 6.08
N VAL A 209 -4.99 -19.34 7.37
CA VAL A 209 -4.33 -20.31 8.28
C VAL A 209 -5.26 -21.44 8.74
N SER A 210 -6.56 -21.31 8.49
CA SER A 210 -7.59 -22.30 8.79
C SER A 210 -8.73 -22.21 7.76
N ARG A 211 -9.56 -23.26 7.69
CA ARG A 211 -10.73 -23.31 6.79
C ARG A 211 -11.74 -22.22 7.12
N GLU A 212 -12.00 -22.02 8.40
CA GLU A 212 -12.94 -21.03 8.94
C GLU A 212 -12.37 -19.62 8.91
N GLY A 213 -11.04 -19.50 8.82
CA GLY A 213 -10.34 -18.25 8.64
C GLY A 213 -10.52 -17.61 7.27
N ARG A 214 -11.09 -18.30 6.28
CA ARG A 214 -11.24 -17.78 4.92
C ARG A 214 -12.20 -16.60 4.80
N ILE A 215 -11.88 -15.68 3.89
CA ILE A 215 -12.80 -14.61 3.47
C ILE A 215 -13.99 -15.23 2.74
N SER A 216 -13.71 -16.08 1.75
CA SER A 216 -14.71 -16.72 0.88
C SER A 216 -14.33 -18.18 0.61
N PRO A 217 -15.24 -19.00 0.06
CA PRO A 217 -14.92 -20.38 -0.33
C PRO A 217 -13.75 -20.50 -1.32
N GLY A 218 -13.52 -19.48 -2.14
CA GLY A 218 -12.46 -19.43 -3.16
C GLY A 218 -11.10 -18.94 -2.65
N CYS A 219 -10.94 -18.68 -1.36
CA CYS A 219 -9.65 -18.24 -0.81
C CYS A 219 -8.66 -19.39 -0.67
N THR A 220 -7.39 -19.11 -0.96
CA THR A 220 -6.28 -20.03 -0.72
C THR A 220 -6.06 -20.28 0.78
N GLY A 221 -5.46 -21.41 1.12
CA GLY A 221 -5.21 -21.80 2.50
C GLY A 221 -3.85 -22.44 2.72
N MET A 222 -3.46 -22.53 3.99
CA MET A 222 -2.27 -23.23 4.46
C MET A 222 -2.58 -24.01 5.75
N TYR A 223 -3.50 -24.97 5.65
CA TYR A 223 -4.01 -25.74 6.79
C TYR A 223 -4.19 -27.23 6.52
N LYS A 224 -4.06 -27.70 5.26
CA LYS A 224 -4.11 -29.12 4.91
C LYS A 224 -2.77 -29.59 4.33
N PRO A 225 -2.34 -30.84 4.58
CA PRO A 225 -1.08 -31.36 4.05
C PRO A 225 -0.94 -31.18 2.53
N GLU A 226 -2.02 -31.32 1.75
CA GLU A 226 -2.01 -31.14 0.30
C GLU A 226 -1.71 -29.71 -0.18
N HIS A 227 -1.84 -28.70 0.69
CA HIS A 227 -1.52 -27.32 0.33
C HIS A 227 -0.01 -27.10 0.14
N VAL A 228 0.84 -27.83 0.88
CA VAL A 228 2.29 -27.71 0.76
C VAL A 228 2.77 -28.08 -0.65
N PRO A 229 2.50 -29.28 -1.21
CA PRO A 229 2.94 -29.61 -2.55
C PRO A 229 2.29 -28.72 -3.62
N ALA A 230 1.04 -28.28 -3.42
CA ALA A 230 0.36 -27.39 -4.35
C ALA A 230 1.04 -26.02 -4.44
N TRP A 231 1.37 -25.40 -3.30
CA TRP A 231 2.14 -24.16 -3.26
C TRP A 231 3.57 -24.35 -3.72
N LYS A 232 4.22 -25.45 -3.34
CA LYS A 232 5.59 -25.77 -3.74
C LYS A 232 5.75 -25.79 -5.26
N ARG A 233 4.78 -26.33 -6.01
CA ARG A 233 4.79 -26.28 -7.48
C ARG A 233 4.89 -24.84 -8.03
N ILE A 234 4.22 -23.88 -7.39
CA ILE A 234 4.23 -22.48 -7.80
C ILE A 234 5.55 -21.81 -7.39
N VAL A 235 6.01 -22.06 -6.17
CA VAL A 235 7.30 -21.57 -5.66
C VAL A 235 8.45 -22.05 -6.54
N ASP A 236 8.51 -23.35 -6.81
CA ASP A 236 9.54 -23.96 -7.65
C ASP A 236 9.53 -23.38 -9.07
N PHE A 237 8.34 -23.10 -9.63
CA PHE A 237 8.23 -22.42 -10.93
C PHE A 237 8.83 -21.01 -10.89
N VAL A 238 8.51 -20.21 -9.87
CA VAL A 238 9.04 -18.84 -9.74
C VAL A 238 10.57 -18.86 -9.63
N HIS A 239 11.12 -19.73 -8.78
CA HIS A 239 12.57 -19.87 -8.57
C HIS A 239 13.30 -20.42 -9.81
N THR A 240 12.68 -21.32 -10.56
CA THR A 240 13.30 -21.93 -11.75
C THR A 240 13.25 -21.00 -12.96
N CYS A 241 12.17 -20.25 -13.13
CA CYS A 241 11.88 -19.51 -14.35
C CYS A 241 12.18 -18.01 -14.25
N SER A 242 12.59 -17.49 -13.08
CA SER A 242 12.84 -16.06 -12.87
C SER A 242 13.84 -15.81 -11.74
N TYR A 243 14.32 -14.57 -11.62
CA TYR A 243 15.07 -14.13 -10.44
C TYR A 243 14.17 -13.69 -9.28
N ALA A 244 12.85 -13.62 -9.50
CA ALA A 244 11.92 -13.09 -8.53
C ALA A 244 11.89 -14.00 -7.29
N LYS A 245 11.66 -13.36 -6.15
CA LYS A 245 11.36 -14.02 -4.89
C LYS A 245 9.86 -14.15 -4.73
N ILE A 246 9.41 -15.12 -3.95
CA ILE A 246 8.00 -15.36 -3.69
C ILE A 246 7.72 -15.32 -2.19
N GLY A 247 6.75 -14.50 -1.81
CA GLY A 247 6.30 -14.35 -0.43
C GLY A 247 4.92 -14.96 -0.21
N LEU A 248 4.64 -15.38 1.02
CA LEU A 248 3.31 -15.83 1.44
C LEU A 248 2.71 -14.82 2.43
N GLN A 249 1.54 -14.27 2.11
CA GLN A 249 0.77 -13.49 3.08
C GLN A 249 -0.15 -14.42 3.88
N LEU A 250 0.08 -14.56 5.18
CA LEU A 250 -0.78 -15.34 6.08
C LEU A 250 -1.84 -14.47 6.72
N GLY A 251 -3.09 -14.94 6.72
CA GLY A 251 -4.22 -14.21 7.24
C GLY A 251 -5.30 -15.07 7.89
N HIS A 252 -6.24 -14.39 8.54
CA HIS A 252 -7.48 -14.95 9.05
C HIS A 252 -8.54 -13.84 8.98
N ALA A 253 -9.62 -14.04 8.23
CA ALA A 253 -10.63 -13.03 7.93
C ALA A 253 -11.42 -12.55 9.14
N GLY A 254 -11.56 -13.39 10.18
CA GLY A 254 -12.24 -13.03 11.42
C GLY A 254 -13.69 -12.62 11.15
N ARG A 255 -14.10 -11.44 11.63
CA ARG A 255 -15.46 -10.90 11.42
C ARG A 255 -15.84 -10.63 9.96
N LYS A 256 -14.88 -10.65 9.04
CA LYS A 256 -15.08 -10.48 7.59
C LYS A 256 -14.99 -11.81 6.82
N GLY A 257 -15.02 -12.93 7.52
CA GLY A 257 -15.03 -14.27 6.92
C GLY A 257 -16.43 -14.73 6.49
N SER A 258 -16.48 -15.84 5.78
CA SER A 258 -17.75 -16.46 5.33
C SER A 258 -18.58 -15.55 4.42
N THR A 259 -17.93 -14.93 3.44
CA THR A 259 -18.52 -14.01 2.46
C THR A 259 -18.50 -14.60 1.06
N ARG A 260 -19.27 -14.00 0.16
CA ARG A 260 -19.32 -14.36 -1.27
C ARG A 260 -18.01 -14.08 -1.98
N LEU A 261 -17.87 -14.60 -3.19
CA LEU A 261 -16.79 -14.17 -4.08
C LEU A 261 -16.98 -12.69 -4.40
N ALA A 262 -15.88 -11.95 -4.59
CA ALA A 262 -15.93 -10.50 -4.67
C ALA A 262 -16.86 -9.96 -5.78
N TRP A 263 -16.98 -10.66 -6.91
CA TRP A 263 -17.86 -10.29 -8.03
C TRP A 263 -19.32 -10.70 -7.86
N GLU A 264 -19.66 -11.46 -6.82
CA GLU A 264 -21.03 -11.89 -6.47
C GLU A 264 -21.64 -11.07 -5.32
N GLY A 265 -20.84 -10.17 -4.75
CA GLY A 265 -21.17 -9.33 -3.59
C GLY A 265 -19.98 -9.23 -2.65
N MET A 266 -19.12 -8.23 -2.85
CA MET A 266 -17.96 -7.98 -2.00
C MET A 266 -18.36 -7.78 -0.54
N ASP A 267 -17.71 -8.51 0.37
CA ASP A 267 -17.97 -8.53 1.82
C ASP A 267 -19.39 -8.96 2.24
N GLU A 268 -20.27 -9.32 1.29
CA GLU A 268 -21.63 -9.79 1.59
C GLU A 268 -21.60 -11.23 2.09
N PRO A 269 -22.43 -11.60 3.08
CA PRO A 269 -22.48 -12.97 3.59
C PRO A 269 -22.93 -13.97 2.51
N LEU A 270 -22.49 -15.21 2.65
CA LEU A 270 -22.95 -16.30 1.79
C LEU A 270 -24.48 -16.45 1.91
N PRO A 271 -25.18 -16.78 0.82
CA PRO A 271 -26.63 -17.06 0.89
C PRO A 271 -26.93 -18.31 1.71
N GLU A 272 -26.09 -19.34 1.60
CA GLU A 272 -26.20 -20.62 2.31
C GLU A 272 -24.79 -21.15 2.65
N GLY A 273 -24.69 -22.07 3.62
CA GLY A 273 -23.41 -22.71 3.95
C GLY A 273 -22.41 -21.82 4.70
N ASN A 274 -22.89 -20.77 5.37
CA ASN A 274 -22.05 -19.96 6.25
C ASN A 274 -21.42 -20.81 7.37
N TRP A 275 -20.15 -20.56 7.68
CA TRP A 275 -19.48 -21.12 8.86
C TRP A 275 -19.41 -20.10 9.99
N PRO A 276 -19.31 -20.55 11.26
CA PRO A 276 -19.14 -19.65 12.39
C PRO A 276 -17.85 -18.83 12.28
N ILE A 277 -17.97 -17.53 12.56
CA ILE A 277 -16.84 -16.60 12.55
C ILE A 277 -16.52 -16.09 13.96
N ILE A 278 -15.25 -15.77 14.19
CA ILE A 278 -14.71 -15.31 15.48
C ILE A 278 -14.02 -13.95 15.32
N ALA A 279 -14.01 -13.14 16.39
CA ALA A 279 -13.34 -11.84 16.42
C ALA A 279 -13.01 -11.38 17.85
N ALA A 280 -12.36 -10.22 17.95
CA ALA A 280 -12.07 -9.57 19.22
C ALA A 280 -13.34 -9.28 20.06
N SER A 281 -14.43 -8.88 19.40
CA SER A 281 -15.72 -8.55 20.02
C SER A 281 -16.89 -8.87 19.07
N PRO A 282 -18.14 -9.01 19.57
CA PRO A 282 -19.30 -9.41 18.79
C PRO A 282 -19.87 -8.25 17.95
N VAL A 283 -19.05 -7.69 17.06
CA VAL A 283 -19.40 -6.57 16.19
C VAL A 283 -19.40 -7.04 14.73
N PRO A 284 -20.56 -7.17 14.06
CA PRO A 284 -20.62 -7.58 12.66
C PRO A 284 -19.99 -6.52 11.74
N TYR A 285 -19.58 -6.91 10.53
CA TYR A 285 -19.02 -5.97 9.55
C TYR A 285 -20.10 -5.08 8.94
N PHE A 286 -21.13 -5.66 8.31
CA PHE A 286 -22.38 -4.98 7.94
C PHE A 286 -23.52 -5.33 8.89
N PRO A 287 -24.61 -4.54 8.93
CA PRO A 287 -25.81 -4.88 9.71
C PRO A 287 -26.42 -6.25 9.35
N ASN A 288 -26.27 -6.72 8.11
CA ASN A 288 -26.74 -8.02 7.63
C ASN A 288 -25.67 -9.13 7.69
N SER A 289 -24.43 -8.84 8.10
CA SER A 289 -23.39 -9.86 8.29
C SER A 289 -23.66 -10.72 9.53
N GLN A 290 -23.01 -11.89 9.58
CA GLN A 290 -22.99 -12.70 10.80
C GLN A 290 -22.37 -11.92 11.97
N VAL A 291 -22.94 -12.06 13.17
CA VAL A 291 -22.32 -11.55 14.40
C VAL A 291 -21.21 -12.52 14.81
N PRO A 292 -19.94 -12.10 14.86
CA PRO A 292 -18.86 -12.98 15.27
C PRO A 292 -18.98 -13.34 16.74
N ARG A 293 -18.59 -14.57 17.07
CA ARG A 293 -18.40 -14.94 18.47
C ARG A 293 -17.15 -14.24 19.00
N GLU A 294 -17.26 -13.66 20.19
CA GLU A 294 -16.10 -13.11 20.90
C GLU A 294 -15.13 -14.24 21.26
N MET A 295 -13.86 -14.08 20.92
CA MET A 295 -12.82 -15.06 21.20
C MET A 295 -12.53 -15.16 22.69
N ASP A 296 -12.41 -16.40 23.19
CA ASP A 296 -11.81 -16.69 24.48
C ASP A 296 -10.31 -16.99 24.34
N ARG A 297 -9.65 -17.32 25.46
CA ARG A 297 -8.21 -17.64 25.47
C ARG A 297 -7.87 -18.90 24.64
N ARG A 298 -8.76 -19.89 24.61
CA ARG A 298 -8.53 -21.12 23.84
C ARG A 298 -8.64 -20.86 22.34
N ASP A 299 -9.57 -20.00 21.93
CA ASP A 299 -9.66 -19.56 20.54
C ASP A 299 -8.39 -18.80 20.11
N MET A 300 -7.89 -17.90 20.97
CA MET A 300 -6.65 -17.17 20.72
C MET A 300 -5.44 -18.12 20.58
N GLU A 301 -5.34 -19.14 21.43
CA GLU A 301 -4.31 -20.18 21.34
C GLU A 301 -4.43 -21.00 20.06
N ALA A 302 -5.64 -21.44 19.71
CA ALA A 302 -5.88 -22.22 18.49
C ALA A 302 -5.49 -21.43 17.23
N VAL A 303 -5.90 -20.16 17.14
CA VAL A 303 -5.54 -19.29 16.01
C VAL A 303 -4.02 -19.06 15.97
N ARG A 304 -3.37 -18.77 17.10
CA ARG A 304 -1.90 -18.64 17.16
C ARG A 304 -1.22 -19.90 16.63
N ASP A 305 -1.67 -21.07 17.06
CA ASP A 305 -1.08 -22.34 16.66
C ASP A 305 -1.36 -22.66 15.18
N ASP A 306 -2.50 -22.20 14.64
CA ASP A 306 -2.79 -22.24 13.20
C ASP A 306 -1.80 -21.40 12.39
N PHE A 307 -1.51 -20.17 12.83
CA PHE A 307 -0.48 -19.32 12.20
C PHE A 307 0.91 -19.97 12.26
N VAL A 308 1.28 -20.58 13.40
CA VAL A 308 2.56 -21.30 13.55
C VAL A 308 2.63 -22.50 12.60
N ARG A 309 1.57 -23.30 12.52
CA ARG A 309 1.49 -24.42 11.57
C ARG A 309 1.65 -23.94 10.14
N ALA A 310 0.90 -22.91 9.75
CA ALA A 310 0.94 -22.35 8.41
C ALA A 310 2.33 -21.81 8.05
N ALA A 311 3.03 -21.17 8.99
CA ALA A 311 4.40 -20.70 8.80
C ALA A 311 5.40 -21.85 8.56
N ARG A 312 5.26 -22.97 9.28
CA ARG A 312 6.09 -24.17 9.04
C ARG A 312 5.82 -24.80 7.67
N MET A 313 4.54 -24.87 7.29
CA MET A 313 4.14 -25.36 5.97
C MET A 313 4.64 -24.44 4.83
N ALA A 314 4.67 -23.13 5.07
CA ALA A 314 5.24 -22.16 4.13
C ALA A 314 6.75 -22.36 3.95
N GLU A 315 7.46 -22.70 5.03
CA GLU A 315 8.90 -23.00 4.97
C GLU A 315 9.14 -24.27 4.14
N GLU A 316 8.34 -25.31 4.40
CA GLU A 316 8.37 -26.57 3.65
C GLU A 316 8.05 -26.38 2.16
N ALA A 317 7.11 -25.47 1.84
CA ALA A 317 6.78 -25.12 0.46
C ALA A 317 7.89 -24.27 -0.22
N GLY A 318 8.83 -23.71 0.53
CA GLY A 318 10.00 -23.01 0.02
C GLY A 318 9.85 -21.49 -0.14
N PHE A 319 8.87 -20.85 0.50
CA PHE A 319 8.70 -19.40 0.41
C PHE A 319 9.94 -18.63 0.94
N ASP A 320 10.22 -17.46 0.35
CA ASP A 320 11.39 -16.65 0.67
C ASP A 320 11.14 -15.67 1.84
N ILE A 321 9.89 -15.26 2.03
CA ILE A 321 9.45 -14.27 3.03
C ILE A 321 8.00 -14.57 3.45
N LEU A 322 7.70 -14.33 4.73
CA LEU A 322 6.33 -14.30 5.23
C LEU A 322 5.86 -12.86 5.40
N GLU A 323 4.59 -12.61 5.15
CA GLU A 323 3.89 -11.40 5.60
C GLU A 323 2.70 -11.81 6.49
N ILE A 324 2.58 -11.25 7.70
CA ILE A 324 1.40 -11.47 8.54
C ILE A 324 0.41 -10.32 8.36
N HIS A 325 -0.85 -10.64 8.11
CA HIS A 325 -1.87 -9.65 7.77
C HIS A 325 -2.53 -9.03 9.02
N PHE A 326 -2.05 -7.86 9.44
CA PHE A 326 -2.59 -7.03 10.56
C PHE A 326 -3.39 -5.83 10.05
N ALA A 327 -4.05 -5.97 8.90
CA ALA A 327 -4.70 -4.84 8.21
C ALA A 327 -6.11 -5.20 7.74
N HIS A 328 -6.77 -4.21 7.15
CA HIS A 328 -8.04 -4.33 6.43
C HIS A 328 -9.24 -4.88 7.24
N GLY A 329 -9.21 -4.73 8.57
CA GLY A 329 -10.30 -5.15 9.45
C GLY A 329 -10.45 -6.67 9.61
N TYR A 330 -9.52 -7.47 9.09
CA TYR A 330 -9.46 -8.92 9.33
C TYR A 330 -9.09 -9.22 10.79
N LEU A 331 -8.90 -10.48 11.16
CA LEU A 331 -8.89 -10.87 12.57
C LEU A 331 -7.91 -10.07 13.44
N LEU A 332 -6.63 -10.03 13.07
CA LEU A 332 -5.62 -9.34 13.88
C LEU A 332 -5.81 -7.83 13.84
N ALA A 333 -6.17 -7.26 12.69
CA ALA A 333 -6.58 -5.85 12.59
C ALA A 333 -7.80 -5.53 13.47
N SER A 334 -8.71 -6.49 13.64
CA SER A 334 -9.92 -6.30 14.45
C SER A 334 -9.63 -6.25 15.95
N PHE A 335 -8.53 -6.85 16.40
CA PHE A 335 -7.98 -6.65 17.74
C PHE A 335 -7.31 -5.28 17.87
N ILE A 336 -6.62 -4.82 16.82
CA ILE A 336 -5.91 -3.54 16.83
C ILE A 336 -6.90 -2.38 16.83
N SER A 337 -7.95 -2.34 16.01
CA SER A 337 -8.81 -1.16 15.95
C SER A 337 -9.74 -1.03 17.17
N PRO A 338 -9.83 0.16 17.81
CA PRO A 338 -10.81 0.42 18.86
C PRO A 338 -12.27 0.41 18.36
N LEU A 339 -12.51 0.53 17.05
CA LEU A 339 -13.86 0.46 16.46
C LEU A 339 -14.44 -0.95 16.55
N THR A 340 -13.56 -1.95 16.54
CA THR A 340 -13.91 -3.37 16.44
C THR A 340 -13.57 -4.17 17.69
N ASN A 341 -12.58 -3.73 18.47
CA ASN A 341 -12.21 -4.32 19.75
C ASN A 341 -12.83 -3.53 20.90
N ARG A 342 -13.89 -4.08 21.48
CA ARG A 342 -14.62 -3.53 22.63
C ARG A 342 -14.39 -4.32 23.91
N ARG A 343 -13.34 -5.16 23.94
CA ARG A 343 -13.00 -5.97 25.10
C ARG A 343 -12.61 -5.09 26.29
N THR A 344 -12.91 -5.58 27.48
CA THR A 344 -12.56 -4.94 28.76
C THR A 344 -11.49 -5.72 29.53
N ASP A 345 -11.00 -6.82 28.97
CA ASP A 345 -9.91 -7.62 29.52
C ASP A 345 -8.53 -7.13 29.04
N ALA A 346 -7.49 -7.94 29.25
CA ALA A 346 -6.12 -7.61 28.90
C ALA A 346 -5.85 -7.46 27.38
N TYR A 347 -6.83 -7.75 26.53
CA TYR A 347 -6.72 -7.66 25.07
C TYR A 347 -7.53 -6.50 24.47
N GLY A 348 -8.14 -5.62 25.28
CA GLY A 348 -8.86 -4.43 24.82
C GLY A 348 -8.50 -3.15 25.58
N GLY A 349 -9.04 -2.03 25.10
CA GLY A 349 -8.78 -0.69 25.67
C GLY A 349 -7.54 -0.02 25.09
N SER A 350 -6.46 0.05 25.87
CA SER A 350 -5.21 0.72 25.46
C SER A 350 -4.60 0.07 24.20
N LEU A 351 -3.80 0.84 23.45
CA LEU A 351 -3.11 0.31 22.27
C LEU A 351 -2.22 -0.90 22.62
N ALA A 352 -1.51 -0.84 23.75
CA ALA A 352 -0.71 -1.95 24.26
C ALA A 352 -1.53 -3.23 24.49
N ASN A 353 -2.76 -3.12 25.03
CA ASN A 353 -3.63 -4.28 25.20
C ASN A 353 -4.19 -4.78 23.86
N ARG A 354 -4.61 -3.87 22.97
CA ARG A 354 -5.12 -4.19 21.63
C ARG A 354 -4.06 -4.88 20.75
N MET A 355 -2.79 -4.53 20.93
CA MET A 355 -1.64 -5.16 20.27
C MET A 355 -1.21 -6.48 20.89
N ARG A 356 -1.66 -6.82 22.11
CA ARG A 356 -1.18 -8.00 22.84
C ARG A 356 -1.36 -9.30 22.06
N PHE A 357 -2.56 -9.59 21.59
CA PHE A 357 -2.82 -10.82 20.84
C PHE A 357 -2.13 -10.82 19.46
N PRO A 358 -2.18 -9.75 18.64
CA PRO A 358 -1.38 -9.65 17.43
C PRO A 358 0.11 -9.94 17.66
N LEU A 359 0.72 -9.37 18.71
CA LEU A 359 2.14 -9.61 19.03
C LEU A 359 2.40 -11.04 19.52
N GLU A 360 1.50 -11.66 20.29
CA GLU A 360 1.62 -13.09 20.65
C GLU A 360 1.63 -14.00 19.41
N VAL A 361 0.80 -13.69 18.41
CA VAL A 361 0.81 -14.42 17.13
C VAL A 361 2.10 -14.17 16.38
N PHE A 362 2.53 -12.90 16.28
CA PHE A 362 3.77 -12.54 15.61
C PHE A 362 4.98 -13.25 16.21
N ASP A 363 5.13 -13.20 17.54
CA ASP A 363 6.25 -13.81 18.27
C ASP A 363 6.30 -15.33 18.06
N ALA A 364 5.13 -15.99 18.11
CA ALA A 364 5.05 -17.42 17.87
C ALA A 364 5.43 -17.79 16.44
N VAL A 365 4.98 -17.02 15.44
CA VAL A 365 5.37 -17.21 14.04
C VAL A 365 6.85 -16.91 13.84
N ARG A 366 7.38 -15.81 14.39
CA ARG A 366 8.79 -15.43 14.29
C ARG A 366 9.70 -16.49 14.89
N ALA A 367 9.29 -17.16 15.97
CA ALA A 367 10.01 -18.28 16.57
C ALA A 367 10.00 -19.55 15.69
N ALA A 368 8.94 -19.77 14.91
CA ALA A 368 8.82 -20.93 14.02
C ALA A 368 9.44 -20.71 12.63
N TRP A 369 9.53 -19.47 12.15
CA TRP A 369 10.10 -19.09 10.86
C TRP A 369 11.63 -18.95 10.94
N PRO A 370 12.42 -19.42 9.96
CA PRO A 370 13.89 -19.35 10.03
C PRO A 370 14.41 -17.93 10.20
N GLN A 371 15.35 -17.75 11.11
CA GLN A 371 15.86 -16.42 11.49
C GLN A 371 16.58 -15.69 10.36
N HIS A 372 17.10 -16.39 9.36
CA HIS A 372 17.74 -15.77 8.20
C HIS A 372 16.74 -15.27 7.15
N LYS A 373 15.48 -15.72 7.21
CA LYS A 373 14.40 -15.28 6.32
C LYS A 373 13.61 -14.13 6.92
N PRO A 374 13.28 -13.08 6.14
CA PRO A 374 12.50 -11.97 6.64
C PRO A 374 11.07 -12.35 7.03
N ILE A 375 10.50 -11.56 7.93
CA ILE A 375 9.06 -11.49 8.17
C ILE A 375 8.59 -10.03 8.07
N ALA A 376 7.55 -9.83 7.27
CA ALA A 376 6.84 -8.58 7.12
C ALA A 376 5.54 -8.59 7.92
N VAL A 377 5.02 -7.41 8.24
CA VAL A 377 3.66 -7.24 8.74
C VAL A 377 2.96 -6.17 7.93
N ARG A 378 1.76 -6.50 7.43
CA ARG A 378 0.90 -5.51 6.78
C ARG A 378 -0.02 -4.85 7.79
N VAL A 379 0.02 -3.53 7.90
CA VAL A 379 -0.80 -2.76 8.86
C VAL A 379 -1.77 -1.80 8.15
N SER A 380 -2.89 -1.51 8.80
CA SER A 380 -3.74 -0.36 8.44
C SER A 380 -3.27 0.85 9.25
N ALA A 381 -2.68 1.84 8.58
CA ALA A 381 -2.13 3.01 9.25
C ALA A 381 -3.19 4.00 9.78
N VAL A 382 -4.41 3.91 9.25
CA VAL A 382 -5.55 4.72 9.65
C VAL A 382 -6.83 4.00 9.30
N ASP A 383 -7.86 4.09 10.14
CA ASP A 383 -9.16 3.43 9.91
C ASP A 383 -10.11 4.27 9.03
N TRP A 384 -9.86 5.58 8.92
CA TRP A 384 -10.71 6.55 8.22
C TRP A 384 -12.13 6.67 8.78
N ALA A 385 -12.31 6.41 10.08
CA ALA A 385 -13.57 6.58 10.79
C ALA A 385 -13.32 7.19 12.18
N PRO A 386 -14.23 8.06 12.68
CA PRO A 386 -14.05 8.73 13.96
C PRO A 386 -13.82 7.75 15.12
N GLY A 387 -12.78 8.02 15.93
CA GLY A 387 -12.43 7.17 17.06
C GLY A 387 -11.70 5.87 16.68
N GLY A 388 -11.33 5.70 15.41
CA GLY A 388 -10.49 4.60 14.95
C GLY A 388 -9.00 4.85 15.14
N THR A 389 -8.21 3.93 14.59
CA THR A 389 -6.75 4.03 14.53
C THR A 389 -6.36 5.25 13.69
N GLU A 390 -5.43 6.05 14.20
CA GLU A 390 -4.89 7.24 13.56
C GLU A 390 -3.42 7.05 13.13
N PRO A 391 -2.88 7.87 12.21
CA PRO A 391 -1.50 7.74 11.74
C PRO A 391 -0.41 7.77 12.82
N ALA A 392 -0.68 8.40 13.97
CA ALA A 392 0.25 8.38 15.12
C ALA A 392 0.28 7.01 15.80
N ASP A 393 -0.88 6.35 15.95
CA ASP A 393 -0.96 4.99 16.46
C ASP A 393 -0.17 4.02 15.57
N ALA A 394 -0.20 4.23 14.25
CA ALA A 394 0.52 3.39 13.29
C ALA A 394 2.05 3.43 13.50
N VAL A 395 2.60 4.56 13.95
CA VAL A 395 4.02 4.69 14.32
C VAL A 395 4.31 3.90 15.59
N GLU A 396 3.43 3.96 16.59
CA GLU A 396 3.58 3.16 17.82
C GLU A 396 3.46 1.65 17.54
N ILE A 397 2.49 1.25 16.70
CA ILE A 397 2.32 -0.13 16.21
C ILE A 397 3.61 -0.61 15.53
N ALA A 398 4.17 0.19 14.62
CA ALA A 398 5.42 -0.16 13.93
C ALA A 398 6.62 -0.22 14.88
N THR A 399 6.67 0.65 15.90
CA THR A 399 7.70 0.63 16.94
C THR A 399 7.64 -0.64 17.78
N LEU A 400 6.43 -1.08 18.17
CA LEU A 400 6.21 -2.36 18.85
C LEU A 400 6.63 -3.53 17.96
N LEU A 401 6.21 -3.55 16.70
CA LEU A 401 6.61 -4.58 15.74
C LEU A 401 8.14 -4.66 15.57
N LYS A 402 8.83 -3.52 15.48
CA LYS A 402 10.28 -3.45 15.44
C LYS A 402 10.93 -4.04 16.70
N ALA A 403 10.40 -3.71 17.88
CA ALA A 403 10.89 -4.26 19.15
C ALA A 403 10.72 -5.79 19.25
N HIS A 404 9.73 -6.34 18.54
CA HIS A 404 9.49 -7.78 18.41
C HIS A 404 10.24 -8.44 17.23
N HIS A 405 11.15 -7.72 16.56
CA HIS A 405 11.95 -8.20 15.43
C HIS A 405 11.20 -8.41 14.11
N CYS A 406 10.18 -7.59 13.83
CA CYS A 406 9.68 -7.38 12.48
C CYS A 406 10.74 -6.74 11.58
N ASP A 407 10.87 -7.23 10.35
CA ASP A 407 11.92 -6.80 9.44
C ASP A 407 11.50 -5.63 8.55
N ILE A 408 10.22 -5.57 8.18
CA ILE A 408 9.66 -4.56 7.27
C ILE A 408 8.13 -4.45 7.44
N VAL A 409 7.58 -3.24 7.33
CA VAL A 409 6.13 -3.00 7.44
C VAL A 409 5.53 -2.68 6.07
N ASP A 410 4.54 -3.45 5.61
CA ASP A 410 3.69 -3.09 4.45
C ASP A 410 2.57 -2.15 4.92
N VAL A 411 2.57 -0.91 4.44
CA VAL A 411 1.73 0.16 4.99
C VAL A 411 0.51 0.41 4.11
N SER A 412 -0.62 -0.13 4.54
CA SER A 412 -1.95 0.07 3.94
C SER A 412 -2.83 0.96 4.82
N ALA A 413 -4.13 1.05 4.53
CA ALA A 413 -5.10 1.80 5.33
C ALA A 413 -6.53 1.27 5.16
N GLY A 414 -7.38 1.56 6.15
CA GLY A 414 -8.83 1.42 6.08
C GLY A 414 -9.34 -0.02 6.01
N GLN A 415 -10.56 -0.15 5.48
CA GLN A 415 -11.36 -1.37 5.37
C GLN A 415 -11.76 -2.03 6.71
N THR A 416 -11.52 -1.32 7.81
CA THR A 416 -11.85 -1.77 9.16
C THR A 416 -13.35 -1.75 9.42
N VAL A 417 -14.04 -0.68 8.98
CA VAL A 417 -15.49 -0.51 9.08
C VAL A 417 -16.06 -0.06 7.72
N PRO A 418 -17.31 -0.41 7.38
CA PRO A 418 -17.88 -0.11 6.06
C PRO A 418 -18.23 1.37 5.84
N ASP A 419 -18.42 2.14 6.90
CA ASP A 419 -18.77 3.57 6.88
C ASP A 419 -17.55 4.51 6.91
N ALA A 420 -16.34 3.93 6.83
CA ALA A 420 -15.10 4.68 6.70
C ALA A 420 -15.12 5.61 5.46
N LYS A 421 -14.42 6.74 5.55
CA LYS A 421 -14.34 7.75 4.48
C LYS A 421 -12.90 7.97 4.02
N PRO A 422 -12.32 7.06 3.19
CA PRO A 422 -10.94 7.18 2.75
C PRO A 422 -10.70 8.44 1.91
N ALA A 423 -9.61 9.14 2.18
CA ALA A 423 -9.15 10.26 1.38
C ALA A 423 -8.34 9.78 0.16
N TYR A 424 -9.02 9.30 -0.87
CA TYR A 424 -8.35 8.79 -2.08
C TYR A 424 -7.61 9.89 -2.87
N GLY A 425 -6.50 9.48 -3.48
CA GLY A 425 -5.66 10.30 -4.33
C GLY A 425 -4.52 9.49 -4.92
N ARG A 426 -3.61 10.14 -5.66
CA ARG A 426 -2.36 9.51 -6.08
C ARG A 426 -1.50 9.25 -4.85
N GLN A 427 -0.96 8.02 -4.72
CA GLN A 427 -0.04 7.66 -3.63
C GLN A 427 -0.60 7.93 -2.22
N PHE A 428 -1.91 7.81 -2.05
CA PHE A 428 -2.61 8.34 -0.86
C PHE A 428 -2.20 7.67 0.47
N GLN A 429 -1.54 6.50 0.44
CA GLN A 429 -1.02 5.84 1.64
C GLN A 429 0.50 5.99 1.79
N THR A 430 1.22 6.48 0.77
CA THR A 430 2.66 6.71 0.85
C THR A 430 3.06 7.63 2.01
N PRO A 431 2.31 8.70 2.35
CA PRO A 431 2.64 9.51 3.54
C PRO A 431 2.66 8.72 4.85
N PHE A 432 1.88 7.64 4.97
CA PHE A 432 1.91 6.78 6.16
C PHE A 432 3.18 5.91 6.18
N ALA A 433 3.59 5.37 5.03
CA ALA A 433 4.84 4.61 4.89
C ALA A 433 6.06 5.48 5.21
N ASP A 434 6.05 6.71 4.71
CA ASP A 434 7.06 7.74 4.95
C ASP A 434 7.18 8.07 6.44
N ARG A 435 6.03 8.33 7.07
CA ARG A 435 5.95 8.61 8.51
C ARG A 435 6.51 7.45 9.35
N ILE A 436 6.03 6.23 9.12
CA ILE A 436 6.48 5.05 9.87
C ILE A 436 7.98 4.83 9.69
N ARG A 437 8.49 4.94 8.45
CA ARG A 437 9.90 4.72 8.14
C ARG A 437 10.81 5.63 8.95
N HIS A 438 10.47 6.92 9.02
CA HIS A 438 11.29 7.91 9.69
C HIS A 438 11.06 7.98 11.21
N GLU A 439 9.81 7.86 11.68
CA GLU A 439 9.50 8.04 13.10
C GLU A 439 9.71 6.74 13.91
N ALA A 440 9.44 5.55 13.33
CA ALA A 440 9.71 4.26 13.98
C ALA A 440 11.09 3.68 13.62
N GLY A 441 11.72 4.18 12.55
CA GLY A 441 13.04 3.74 12.09
C GLY A 441 13.06 2.27 11.66
N ILE A 442 12.00 1.80 10.99
CA ILE A 442 11.88 0.44 10.44
C ILE A 442 11.70 0.54 8.91
N PRO A 443 12.27 -0.39 8.11
CA PRO A 443 12.00 -0.40 6.68
C PRO A 443 10.50 -0.48 6.38
N THR A 444 10.05 0.15 5.30
CA THR A 444 8.64 0.13 4.90
C THR A 444 8.45 -0.22 3.42
N MET A 445 7.30 -0.84 3.13
CA MET A 445 6.77 -0.96 1.79
C MET A 445 5.60 0.00 1.63
N ALA A 446 5.64 0.83 0.58
CA ALA A 446 4.54 1.74 0.25
C ALA A 446 3.59 1.09 -0.76
N VAL A 447 2.28 1.16 -0.48
CA VAL A 447 1.20 0.75 -1.37
C VAL A 447 0.18 1.88 -1.56
N GLY A 448 -0.79 1.72 -2.45
CA GLY A 448 -1.96 2.61 -2.56
C GLY A 448 -1.86 3.63 -3.68
N ASN A 449 -2.46 3.31 -4.83
CA ASN A 449 -2.45 4.13 -6.04
C ASN A 449 -1.05 4.59 -6.48
N ILE A 450 -0.06 3.70 -6.36
CA ILE A 450 1.21 3.79 -7.08
C ILE A 450 0.95 3.21 -8.47
N SER A 451 1.01 4.05 -9.51
CA SER A 451 0.55 3.67 -10.85
C SER A 451 1.57 3.86 -11.96
N SER A 452 2.74 4.42 -11.69
CA SER A 452 3.79 4.65 -12.69
C SER A 452 5.18 4.28 -12.17
N PHE A 453 6.09 3.95 -13.07
CA PHE A 453 7.51 3.72 -12.72
C PHE A 453 8.15 4.99 -12.14
N THR A 454 7.70 6.15 -12.60
CA THR A 454 8.07 7.46 -12.09
C THR A 454 7.69 7.62 -10.62
N ASP A 455 6.52 7.11 -10.22
CA ASP A 455 6.07 7.10 -8.82
C ASP A 455 7.06 6.33 -7.96
N VAL A 456 7.42 5.12 -8.39
CA VAL A 456 8.35 4.23 -7.67
C VAL A 456 9.72 4.89 -7.52
N ASN A 457 10.31 5.41 -8.60
CA ASN A 457 11.59 6.13 -8.54
C ASN A 457 11.53 7.32 -7.57
N THR A 458 10.42 8.07 -7.59
CA THR A 458 10.24 9.23 -6.71
C THR A 458 10.16 8.84 -5.24
N ILE A 459 9.35 7.81 -4.91
CA ILE A 459 9.15 7.33 -3.54
C ILE A 459 10.49 6.88 -2.94
N LEU A 460 11.26 6.09 -3.70
CA LEU A 460 12.53 5.52 -3.27
C LEU A 460 13.60 6.60 -3.12
N ALA A 461 13.83 7.41 -4.15
CA ALA A 461 14.86 8.46 -4.10
C ALA A 461 14.54 9.53 -3.04
N ALA A 462 13.26 9.80 -2.74
CA ALA A 462 12.86 10.70 -1.67
C ALA A 462 12.98 10.07 -0.27
N GLY A 463 13.26 8.77 -0.15
CA GLY A 463 13.39 8.09 1.14
C GLY A 463 12.08 7.78 1.84
N ARG A 464 10.96 7.75 1.12
CA ARG A 464 9.61 7.57 1.71
C ARG A 464 9.22 6.12 1.96
N ALA A 465 9.91 5.20 1.30
CA ALA A 465 9.79 3.76 1.51
C ALA A 465 11.03 3.06 0.94
N ASP A 466 11.23 1.81 1.33
CA ASP A 466 12.33 0.98 0.84
C ASP A 466 11.89 0.05 -0.30
N LEU A 467 10.60 -0.29 -0.37
CA LEU A 467 9.97 -1.04 -1.45
C LEU A 467 8.65 -0.39 -1.88
N CYS A 468 8.26 -0.61 -3.14
CA CYS A 468 6.97 -0.17 -3.66
C CYS A 468 6.11 -1.39 -4.04
N VAL A 469 4.91 -1.46 -3.49
CA VAL A 469 3.97 -2.56 -3.67
C VAL A 469 2.86 -2.13 -4.63
N LEU A 470 2.73 -2.85 -5.75
CA LEU A 470 1.75 -2.56 -6.79
C LEU A 470 0.77 -3.71 -6.94
N ALA A 471 -0.52 -3.37 -6.96
CA ALA A 471 -1.62 -4.32 -7.14
C ALA A 471 -2.16 -4.24 -8.58
N ARG A 472 -3.15 -3.36 -8.81
CA ARG A 472 -3.89 -3.23 -10.08
C ARG A 472 -3.00 -2.99 -11.31
N ALA A 473 -1.85 -2.33 -11.17
CA ALA A 473 -0.89 -2.18 -12.27
C ALA A 473 -0.43 -3.54 -12.82
N HIS A 474 -0.19 -4.53 -11.94
CA HIS A 474 0.18 -5.89 -12.33
C HIS A 474 -1.00 -6.80 -12.69
N LEU A 475 -2.24 -6.42 -12.36
CA LEU A 475 -3.43 -7.07 -12.92
C LEU A 475 -3.64 -6.66 -14.38
N TRP A 476 -3.44 -5.37 -14.67
CA TRP A 476 -3.51 -4.82 -16.01
C TRP A 476 -2.36 -5.28 -16.90
N ASP A 477 -1.13 -5.25 -16.37
CA ASP A 477 0.09 -5.57 -17.09
C ASP A 477 1.02 -6.43 -16.22
N PRO A 478 1.06 -7.76 -16.43
CA PRO A 478 1.94 -8.61 -15.63
C PRO A 478 3.43 -8.30 -15.87
N TYR A 479 3.80 -7.68 -17.00
CA TYR A 479 5.18 -7.38 -17.40
C TYR A 479 5.56 -5.92 -17.16
N TRP A 480 4.77 -5.22 -16.35
CA TRP A 480 4.91 -3.81 -16.01
C TRP A 480 6.34 -3.40 -15.64
N THR A 481 7.06 -4.23 -14.88
CA THR A 481 8.44 -3.93 -14.46
C THR A 481 9.43 -4.00 -15.63
N ARG A 482 9.23 -4.92 -16.58
CA ARG A 482 10.03 -4.97 -17.81
C ARG A 482 9.69 -3.83 -18.77
N HIS A 483 8.42 -3.44 -18.87
CA HIS A 483 8.05 -2.25 -19.62
C HIS A 483 8.65 -0.98 -19.02
N ALA A 484 8.70 -0.87 -17.68
CA ALA A 484 9.43 0.19 -17.02
C ALA A 484 10.93 0.18 -17.38
N ALA A 485 11.56 -0.99 -17.43
CA ALA A 485 12.97 -1.12 -17.83
C ALA A 485 13.18 -0.63 -19.27
N HIS A 486 12.32 -1.06 -20.18
CA HIS A 486 12.33 -0.63 -21.58
C HIS A 486 12.19 0.90 -21.71
N GLU A 487 11.17 1.49 -21.06
CA GLU A 487 10.90 2.93 -21.11
C GLU A 487 12.07 3.78 -20.58
N MET A 488 12.73 3.31 -19.51
CA MET A 488 13.88 4.00 -18.93
C MET A 488 15.22 3.68 -19.63
N GLY A 489 15.23 2.79 -20.63
CA GLY A 489 16.46 2.30 -21.25
C GLY A 489 17.37 1.52 -20.30
N HIS A 490 16.81 0.95 -19.23
CA HIS A 490 17.55 0.15 -18.26
C HIS A 490 17.71 -1.30 -18.78
N PRO A 491 18.94 -1.86 -18.80
CA PRO A 491 19.15 -3.23 -19.26
C PRO A 491 18.56 -4.23 -18.25
N LEU A 492 17.46 -4.86 -18.63
CA LEU A 492 16.86 -5.97 -17.89
C LEU A 492 16.70 -7.18 -18.83
N PRO A 493 17.64 -8.14 -18.80
CA PRO A 493 17.63 -9.27 -19.73
C PRO A 493 16.31 -10.04 -19.71
N TRP A 494 15.76 -10.28 -20.90
CA TRP A 494 14.61 -11.16 -21.06
C TRP A 494 14.99 -12.62 -20.75
N PRO A 495 14.02 -13.47 -20.34
CA PRO A 495 14.26 -14.90 -20.34
C PRO A 495 14.74 -15.36 -21.73
N PRO A 496 15.65 -16.35 -21.84
CA PRO A 496 16.17 -16.79 -23.13
C PRO A 496 15.10 -17.08 -24.20
N GLN A 497 13.95 -17.59 -23.75
CA GLN A 497 12.77 -17.91 -24.56
C GLN A 497 12.15 -16.68 -25.22
N TYR A 498 12.38 -15.48 -24.69
CA TYR A 498 11.86 -14.20 -25.19
C TYR A 498 12.93 -13.31 -25.83
N SER A 499 14.12 -13.86 -26.13
CA SER A 499 15.24 -13.12 -26.74
C SER A 499 14.89 -12.43 -28.07
N THR A 500 13.84 -12.85 -28.77
CA THR A 500 13.36 -12.13 -29.97
C THR A 500 12.93 -10.69 -29.66
N LEU A 501 12.56 -10.39 -28.41
CA LEU A 501 12.24 -9.04 -27.94
C LEU A 501 13.44 -8.08 -27.93
N ASP A 502 14.67 -8.59 -27.98
CA ASP A 502 15.87 -7.74 -28.08
C ASP A 502 15.95 -6.97 -29.42
N THR A 503 15.22 -7.47 -30.44
CA THR A 503 15.16 -6.83 -31.77
C THR A 503 13.77 -6.31 -32.13
N TYR A 504 12.73 -6.75 -31.42
CA TYR A 504 11.36 -6.30 -31.62
C TYR A 504 11.13 -4.91 -31.00
N LYS A 505 10.50 -4.01 -31.76
CA LYS A 505 10.13 -2.66 -31.29
C LYS A 505 8.62 -2.53 -31.27
N PRO A 506 7.97 -2.70 -30.09
CA PRO A 506 6.52 -2.55 -30.01
C PRO A 506 6.11 -1.12 -30.38
N ARG A 507 5.03 -0.98 -31.15
CA ARG A 507 4.38 0.30 -31.41
C ARG A 507 3.15 0.39 -30.51
N PHE A 508 3.31 0.99 -29.34
CA PHE A 508 2.18 1.37 -28.52
C PHE A 508 1.62 2.68 -29.08
N THR A 509 0.46 2.62 -29.73
CA THR A 509 -0.25 3.78 -30.28
C THR A 509 -0.98 4.56 -29.22
#